data_AF-A0A1Q4WZW3-F1
#
_entry.id   AF-A0A1Q4WZW3-F1
#
_cell.length_a   1.000
_cell.length_b   1.000
_cell.length_c   1.000
_cell.angle_alpha   90.00
_cell.angle_beta   90.00
_cell.angle_gamma   90.00
#
_symmetry.space_group_name_H-M   'P 1'
#
loop_
_entity.id
_entity.type
_entity.pdbx_description
1 polymer ?
#
loop_
_entity_poly.entity_id
_entity_poly.type
_entity_poly.pdbx_seq_one_letter_code
_entity_poly.pdbx_strand_id
1 'polypeptide(L)'
;MTKQVRHNVFFTLDEGRALNKMVERSGTTINPTLCSAFIGDLIGQSNASVDTTRIVPDGSYSAGFVVGYQYDAAGVLLSEEDSGLPQRFLWVNATDPSIPDERTGHPGELKGYKLRGEWTSVDGTHFEPVMALPEDLQEMLYKRFTGIAKGKIDPPAELDSHAPLIRAKISALLCLLDGRTTVTHEDWELSGVMWETSCAVRSNVLERNAEAQAEREEMATRKAVERERRLQLARNRAEPNLKKAAEAIARQVHKSGRFTPGKLKNALNSGHREVFDEALEYASDEGWIISDDGAFFPGPEKP
;
A
#
# COMPACT_ATOMS: atom_id res chain seq x y z
N MET A 1 -35.88 -14.76 5.11
CA MET A 1 -34.75 -13.97 5.66
C MET A 1 -34.65 -14.27 7.15
N THR A 2 -33.47 -14.62 7.63
CA THR A 2 -33.20 -14.72 9.07
C THR A 2 -33.35 -13.34 9.72
N LYS A 3 -34.11 -13.26 10.81
CA LYS A 3 -34.35 -12.02 11.56
C LYS A 3 -33.03 -11.46 12.12
N GLN A 4 -32.79 -10.16 11.92
CA GLN A 4 -31.69 -9.45 12.57
C GLN A 4 -31.94 -9.39 14.08
N VAL A 5 -30.98 -9.86 14.87
CA VAL A 5 -31.05 -9.91 16.35
C VAL A 5 -30.01 -9.03 17.03
N ARG A 6 -29.11 -8.41 16.25
CA ARG A 6 -28.08 -7.48 16.71
C ARG A 6 -28.04 -6.28 15.78
N HIS A 7 -27.87 -5.11 16.36
CA HIS A 7 -27.86 -3.83 15.63
C HIS A 7 -26.53 -3.11 15.75
N ASN A 8 -25.66 -3.49 16.67
CA ASN A 8 -24.39 -2.80 16.90
C ASN A 8 -23.24 -3.78 16.71
N VAL A 9 -22.21 -3.33 16.00
CA VAL A 9 -20.95 -4.05 15.83
C VAL A 9 -19.78 -3.10 15.94
N PHE A 10 -18.74 -3.53 16.65
CA PHE A 10 -17.47 -2.82 16.73
C PHE A 10 -16.38 -3.79 16.29
N PHE A 11 -15.69 -3.43 15.22
CA PHE A 11 -14.60 -4.21 14.68
C PHE A 11 -13.27 -3.60 15.09
N THR A 12 -12.34 -4.47 15.43
CA THR A 12 -10.95 -4.11 15.72
C THR A 12 -10.05 -4.92 14.83
N LEU A 13 -9.11 -4.25 14.17
CA LEU A 13 -8.04 -4.88 13.43
C LEU A 13 -6.71 -4.32 13.95
N ASP A 14 -5.85 -5.19 14.46
CA ASP A 14 -4.54 -4.82 15.00
C ASP A 14 -3.53 -4.47 13.91
N GLU A 15 -3.61 -5.14 12.76
CA GLU A 15 -2.70 -4.97 11.62
C GLU A 15 -3.43 -4.58 10.33
N GLY A 16 -3.39 -3.30 9.99
CA GLY A 16 -4.04 -2.69 8.83
C GLY A 16 -3.58 -3.24 7.47
N ARG A 17 -2.40 -3.85 7.39
CA ARG A 17 -1.97 -4.54 6.15
C ARG A 17 -2.92 -5.67 5.76
N ALA A 18 -3.59 -6.30 6.72
CA ALA A 18 -4.62 -7.31 6.42
C ALA A 18 -5.82 -6.68 5.70
N LEU A 19 -6.22 -5.45 6.08
CA LEU A 19 -7.28 -4.72 5.39
C LEU A 19 -6.88 -4.39 3.95
N ASN A 20 -5.66 -3.88 3.73
CA ASN A 20 -5.17 -3.56 2.38
C ASN A 20 -5.26 -4.80 1.47
N LYS A 21 -4.75 -5.95 1.93
CA LYS A 21 -4.82 -7.22 1.18
C LYS A 21 -6.24 -7.68 0.89
N MET A 22 -7.16 -7.44 1.82
CA MET A 22 -8.57 -7.79 1.66
C MET A 22 -9.25 -6.90 0.63
N VAL A 23 -8.92 -5.61 0.60
CA VAL A 23 -9.43 -4.63 -0.36
C VAL A 23 -8.85 -4.86 -1.76
N GLU A 24 -7.55 -5.17 -1.88
CA GLU A 24 -6.88 -5.46 -3.15
C GLU A 24 -7.39 -6.73 -3.84
N ARG A 25 -8.02 -7.65 -3.09
CA ARG A 25 -8.44 -8.93 -3.64
C ARG A 25 -9.57 -8.72 -4.66
N SER A 26 -9.28 -9.07 -5.91
CA SER A 26 -10.26 -9.06 -7.01
C SER A 26 -11.52 -9.87 -6.67
N GLY A 27 -12.68 -9.31 -7.02
CA GLY A 27 -13.99 -9.90 -6.74
C GLY A 27 -14.50 -9.73 -5.31
N THR A 28 -13.82 -8.93 -4.46
CA THR A 28 -14.37 -8.57 -3.14
C THR A 28 -15.20 -7.29 -3.21
N THR A 29 -16.17 -7.19 -2.30
CA THR A 29 -17.00 -5.99 -2.13
C THR A 29 -16.69 -5.26 -0.82
N ILE A 30 -15.55 -5.55 -0.18
CA ILE A 30 -15.23 -5.03 1.16
C ILE A 30 -15.17 -3.51 1.15
N ASN A 31 -14.44 -2.91 0.20
CA ASN A 31 -14.33 -1.46 0.09
C ASN A 31 -15.71 -0.77 -0.08
N PRO A 32 -16.52 -1.08 -1.12
CA PRO A 32 -17.83 -0.44 -1.26
C PRO A 32 -18.75 -0.73 -0.07
N THR A 33 -18.67 -1.93 0.54
CA THR A 33 -19.45 -2.26 1.75
C THR A 33 -19.06 -1.39 2.94
N LEU A 34 -17.77 -1.17 3.18
CA LEU A 34 -17.30 -0.28 4.25
C LEU A 34 -17.67 1.19 3.97
N CYS A 35 -17.62 1.62 2.70
CA CYS A 35 -18.06 2.95 2.30
C CYS A 35 -19.55 3.19 2.52
N SER A 36 -20.41 2.21 2.21
CA SER A 36 -21.85 2.21 2.54
C SER A 36 -22.08 2.15 4.05
N ALA A 37 -21.32 1.30 4.76
CA ALA A 37 -21.41 1.17 6.21
C ALA A 37 -21.11 2.47 6.96
N PHE A 38 -20.13 3.23 6.48
CA PHE A 38 -19.75 4.52 7.05
C PHE A 38 -20.92 5.53 7.07
N ILE A 39 -21.76 5.54 6.04
CA ILE A 39 -22.92 6.43 5.96
C ILE A 39 -24.21 5.79 6.51
N GLY A 40 -24.16 4.53 6.95
CA GLY A 40 -25.32 3.81 7.49
C GLY A 40 -26.30 3.31 6.43
N ASP A 41 -25.84 3.15 5.18
CA ASP A 41 -26.65 2.66 4.06
C ASP A 41 -26.85 1.14 4.14
N LEU A 42 -27.72 0.59 3.29
CA LEU A 42 -27.97 -0.85 3.20
C LEU A 42 -26.67 -1.59 2.86
N ILE A 43 -26.35 -2.62 3.63
CA ILE A 43 -25.22 -3.51 3.36
C ILE A 43 -25.69 -4.96 3.22
N GLY A 44 -25.03 -5.71 2.34
CA GLY A 44 -25.35 -7.11 2.11
C GLY A 44 -25.35 -7.50 0.64
N GLN A 45 -25.63 -8.76 0.38
CA GLN A 45 -25.74 -9.30 -0.97
C GLN A 45 -27.00 -10.17 -1.07
N SER A 46 -27.76 -9.93 -2.14
CA SER A 46 -28.85 -10.80 -2.57
C SER A 46 -28.25 -12.01 -3.28
N ASN A 47 -28.47 -13.20 -2.73
CA ASN A 47 -28.04 -14.46 -3.31
C ASN A 47 -29.23 -15.22 -3.91
N ALA A 48 -28.95 -16.26 -4.70
CA ALA A 48 -29.97 -17.03 -5.42
C ALA A 48 -31.02 -17.70 -4.51
N SER A 49 -30.72 -17.90 -3.22
CA SER A 49 -31.67 -18.45 -2.24
C SER A 49 -31.88 -17.53 -1.04
N VAL A 50 -33.08 -17.57 -0.47
CA VAL A 50 -33.45 -16.80 0.72
C VAL A 50 -32.58 -17.15 1.94
N ASP A 51 -32.08 -18.39 2.00
CA ASP A 51 -31.24 -18.88 3.10
C ASP A 51 -29.81 -18.36 3.05
N THR A 52 -29.33 -17.95 1.87
CA THR A 52 -27.98 -17.41 1.66
C THR A 52 -27.95 -15.91 1.50
N THR A 53 -29.10 -15.27 1.28
CA THR A 53 -29.23 -13.81 1.29
C THR A 53 -29.01 -13.25 2.70
N ARG A 54 -28.15 -12.25 2.80
CA ARG A 54 -27.88 -11.49 4.03
C ARG A 54 -27.95 -10.02 3.67
N ILE A 55 -28.96 -9.34 4.21
CA ILE A 55 -29.19 -7.91 4.02
C ILE A 55 -29.37 -7.30 5.41
N VAL A 56 -28.64 -6.21 5.65
CA VAL A 56 -28.81 -5.34 6.81
C VAL A 56 -29.32 -4.01 6.27
N PRO A 57 -30.59 -3.65 6.54
CA PRO A 57 -31.20 -2.42 6.02
C PRO A 57 -30.46 -1.15 6.45
N ASP A 58 -30.60 -0.09 5.66
CA ASP A 58 -30.12 1.24 6.01
C ASP A 58 -30.72 1.69 7.35
N GLY A 59 -29.93 2.42 8.14
CA GLY A 59 -30.37 2.93 9.44
C GLY A 59 -30.76 1.88 10.48
N SER A 60 -30.59 0.57 10.21
CA SER A 60 -30.93 -0.51 11.15
C SER A 60 -29.76 -0.94 12.04
N TYR A 61 -28.58 -0.34 11.86
CA TYR A 61 -27.36 -0.72 12.56
C TYR A 61 -26.43 0.45 12.87
N SER A 62 -25.52 0.21 13.81
CA SER A 62 -24.34 1.03 14.07
C SER A 62 -23.08 0.18 13.93
N ALA A 63 -22.15 0.62 13.08
CA ALA A 63 -20.88 -0.05 12.86
C ALA A 63 -19.72 0.90 13.23
N GLY A 64 -18.85 0.44 14.13
CA GLY A 64 -17.59 1.10 14.45
C GLY A 64 -16.41 0.26 13.96
N PHE A 65 -15.34 0.93 13.52
CA PHE A 65 -14.15 0.29 12.99
C PHE A 65 -12.91 0.99 13.57
N VAL A 66 -12.02 0.23 14.20
CA VAL A 66 -10.71 0.72 14.64
C VAL A 66 -9.63 -0.18 14.05
N VAL A 67 -8.65 0.44 13.41
CA VAL A 67 -7.55 -0.25 12.74
C VAL A 67 -6.22 0.30 13.19
N GLY A 68 -5.35 -0.57 13.70
CA GLY A 68 -3.94 -0.26 13.91
C GLY A 68 -3.20 -0.28 12.58
N TYR A 69 -2.46 0.78 12.27
CA TYR A 69 -1.68 0.87 11.04
C TYR A 69 -0.22 1.20 11.35
N GLN A 70 0.70 0.45 10.73
CA GLN A 70 2.07 0.89 10.55
C GLN A 70 2.13 1.94 9.43
N TYR A 71 3.11 2.86 9.50
CA TYR A 71 3.25 3.95 8.54
C TYR A 71 3.24 3.49 7.08
N ASP A 72 3.96 2.41 6.76
CA ASP A 72 4.06 1.93 5.37
C ASP A 72 2.74 1.36 4.84
N ALA A 73 2.02 0.58 5.65
CA ALA A 73 0.71 0.08 5.30
C ALA A 73 -0.35 1.21 5.22
N ALA A 74 -0.23 2.24 6.06
CA ALA A 74 -1.11 3.40 6.01
C ALA A 74 -0.92 4.21 4.72
N GLY A 75 0.34 4.37 4.29
CA GLY A 75 0.67 5.02 3.02
C GLY A 75 0.00 4.33 1.83
N VAL A 76 0.00 2.99 1.81
CA VAL A 76 -0.70 2.21 0.77
C VAL A 76 -2.21 2.44 0.79
N LEU A 77 -2.85 2.51 1.96
CA LEU A 77 -4.28 2.82 2.01
C LEU A 77 -4.54 4.26 1.53
N LEU A 78 -3.73 5.23 1.98
CA LEU A 78 -3.91 6.63 1.64
C LEU A 78 -3.66 6.94 0.16
N SER A 79 -2.86 6.14 -0.55
CA SER A 79 -2.69 6.27 -2.00
C SER A 79 -3.89 5.80 -2.82
N GLU A 80 -4.84 5.09 -2.21
CA GLU A 80 -6.07 4.61 -2.85
C GLU A 80 -7.22 5.62 -2.70
N GLU A 81 -6.95 6.91 -2.95
CA GLU A 81 -7.92 8.00 -2.75
C GLU A 81 -9.18 7.83 -3.64
N ASP A 82 -8.99 7.42 -4.90
CA ASP A 82 -10.07 7.07 -5.85
C ASP A 82 -11.07 6.03 -5.31
N SER A 83 -10.62 5.19 -4.37
CA SER A 83 -11.43 4.11 -3.81
C SER A 83 -12.47 4.62 -2.79
N GLY A 84 -12.27 5.83 -2.28
CA GLY A 84 -13.14 6.49 -1.32
C GLY A 84 -13.10 5.95 0.11
N LEU A 85 -12.41 4.86 0.39
CA LEU A 85 -12.26 4.34 1.75
C LEU A 85 -11.36 5.22 2.66
N PRO A 86 -10.19 5.74 2.20
CA PRO A 86 -9.24 6.40 3.08
C PRO A 86 -9.77 7.69 3.73
N GLN A 87 -10.56 8.44 2.96
CA GLN A 87 -11.29 9.65 3.37
C GLN A 87 -12.43 9.41 4.38
N ARG A 88 -12.83 8.15 4.62
CA ARG A 88 -13.88 7.78 5.60
C ARG A 88 -13.32 7.36 6.95
N PHE A 89 -12.00 7.39 7.12
CA PHE A 89 -11.32 7.18 8.40
C PHE A 89 -10.91 8.49 9.05
N LEU A 90 -11.05 8.54 10.37
CA LEU A 90 -10.37 9.51 11.21
C LEU A 90 -8.99 8.94 11.57
N TRP A 91 -7.94 9.72 11.36
CA TRP A 91 -6.56 9.30 11.60
C TRP A 91 -6.06 9.89 12.91
N VAL A 92 -5.47 9.05 13.76
CA VAL A 92 -4.90 9.48 15.05
C VAL A 92 -3.56 8.79 15.24
N ASN A 93 -2.64 9.45 15.95
CA ASN A 93 -1.35 8.86 16.26
C ASN A 93 -1.44 8.05 17.56
N ALA A 94 -0.92 6.82 17.54
CA ALA A 94 -0.74 6.03 18.75
C ALA A 94 0.54 6.42 19.53
N THR A 95 1.45 7.15 18.87
CA THR A 95 2.66 7.72 19.46
C THR A 95 2.37 9.14 19.91
N ASP A 96 2.46 9.38 21.21
CA ASP A 96 2.28 10.70 21.81
C ASP A 96 3.47 10.98 22.75
N PRO A 97 4.39 11.89 22.35
CA PRO A 97 5.53 12.29 23.17
C PRO A 97 5.14 12.97 24.50
N SER A 98 3.88 13.38 24.65
CA SER A 98 3.37 14.02 25.86
C SER A 98 2.74 13.02 26.86
N ILE A 99 2.74 11.72 26.54
CA ILE A 99 2.26 10.68 27.47
C ILE A 99 3.00 10.83 28.81
N PRO A 100 2.28 10.98 29.94
CA PRO A 100 2.91 11.07 31.24
C PRO A 100 3.69 9.80 31.59
N ASP A 101 4.90 9.97 32.16
CA ASP A 101 5.70 8.86 32.68
C ASP A 101 4.98 8.13 33.83
N GLU A 102 4.23 8.89 34.64
CA GLU A 102 3.42 8.34 35.71
C GLU A 102 2.13 7.73 35.15
N ARG A 103 1.90 6.46 35.48
CA ARG A 103 0.69 5.75 35.07
C ARG A 103 -0.55 6.43 35.64
N THR A 104 -1.38 6.98 34.77
CA THR A 104 -2.72 7.44 35.13
C THR A 104 -3.63 6.24 35.38
N GLY A 105 -4.55 6.37 36.34
CA GLY A 105 -5.57 5.35 36.58
C GLY A 105 -6.45 5.17 35.36
N HIS A 106 -6.78 3.92 35.01
CA HIS A 106 -7.73 3.65 33.93
C HIS A 106 -9.06 4.34 34.28
N PRO A 107 -9.64 5.17 33.38
CA PRO A 107 -10.85 5.95 33.68
C PRO A 107 -12.09 5.08 33.96
N GLY A 108 -11.99 3.77 33.70
CA GLY A 108 -13.06 2.81 33.85
C GLY A 108 -13.89 2.70 32.58
N GLU A 109 -14.96 1.92 32.65
CA GLU A 109 -15.99 1.99 31.62
C GLU A 109 -16.59 3.39 31.62
N LEU A 110 -16.75 3.97 30.42
CA LEU A 110 -17.56 5.17 30.27
C LEU A 110 -18.98 4.85 30.80
N LYS A 111 -19.52 5.71 31.65
CA LYS A 111 -20.85 5.56 32.25
C LYS A 111 -21.63 6.84 32.03
N GLY A 112 -22.96 6.76 31.97
CA GLY A 112 -23.84 7.94 31.88
C GLY A 112 -24.34 8.29 30.48
N TYR A 113 -23.76 7.73 29.41
CA TYR A 113 -24.34 7.85 28.07
C TYR A 113 -25.48 6.82 27.92
N LYS A 114 -26.72 7.26 28.08
CA LYS A 114 -27.86 6.44 27.65
C LYS A 114 -28.08 6.67 26.16
N LEU A 115 -27.43 5.85 25.34
CA LEU A 115 -27.98 5.48 24.03
C LEU A 115 -29.25 4.60 24.18
N ARG A 116 -29.88 4.56 25.35
CA ARG A 116 -31.16 3.88 25.58
C ARG A 116 -32.25 4.94 25.72
N GLY A 117 -32.59 5.59 24.62
CA GLY A 117 -34.00 5.84 24.34
C GLY A 117 -34.65 4.53 23.88
N GLU A 118 -35.97 4.46 23.87
CA GLU A 118 -36.66 3.56 22.97
C GLU A 118 -36.35 4.05 21.56
N TRP A 119 -35.17 3.70 21.04
CA TRP A 119 -34.82 3.86 19.65
C TRP A 119 -35.68 2.86 18.89
N THR A 120 -36.96 3.17 18.78
CA THR A 120 -37.87 2.44 17.94
C THR A 120 -37.41 2.69 16.54
N SER A 121 -37.00 1.62 15.88
CA SER A 121 -36.90 1.63 14.44
C SER A 121 -38.28 2.01 13.92
N VAL A 122 -38.42 3.23 13.40
CA VAL A 122 -39.60 3.63 12.66
C VAL A 122 -39.50 2.84 11.35
N ASP A 123 -40.33 1.82 11.23
CA ASP A 123 -40.49 0.98 10.03
C ASP A 123 -39.24 0.23 9.52
N GLY A 124 -38.21 0.06 10.34
CA GLY A 124 -37.00 -0.68 9.96
C GLY A 124 -35.81 0.19 9.55
N THR A 125 -35.99 1.52 9.37
CA THR A 125 -34.99 2.35 8.67
C THR A 125 -34.59 3.66 9.36
N HIS A 126 -35.31 4.14 10.39
CA HIS A 126 -34.93 5.39 11.07
C HIS A 126 -35.01 5.32 12.60
N PHE A 127 -34.06 6.00 13.24
CA PHE A 127 -33.90 6.10 14.69
C PHE A 127 -34.38 7.47 15.19
N GLU A 128 -35.32 7.48 16.13
CA GLU A 128 -35.69 8.68 16.88
C GLU A 128 -35.16 8.61 18.33
N PRO A 129 -34.65 9.72 18.89
CA PRO A 129 -34.56 11.07 18.29
C PRO A 129 -33.32 11.28 17.41
N VAL A 130 -33.44 12.09 16.34
CA VAL A 130 -32.31 12.48 15.49
C VAL A 130 -31.48 13.58 16.18
N MET A 131 -30.16 13.40 16.27
CA MET A 131 -29.23 14.46 16.70
C MET A 131 -28.94 15.39 15.52
N ALA A 132 -29.48 16.61 15.56
CA ALA A 132 -29.25 17.63 14.55
C ALA A 132 -28.10 18.57 14.91
N LEU A 133 -27.39 19.07 13.90
CA LEU A 133 -26.49 20.23 14.04
C LEU A 133 -27.31 21.52 14.20
N PRO A 134 -26.74 22.59 14.81
CA PRO A 134 -27.30 23.94 14.74
C PRO A 134 -27.73 24.36 13.31
N GLU A 135 -28.87 25.05 13.20
CA GLU A 135 -29.51 25.39 11.90
C GLU A 135 -28.58 26.20 10.98
N ASP A 136 -27.85 27.16 11.53
CA ASP A 136 -26.88 27.97 10.81
C ASP A 136 -25.71 27.15 10.24
N LEU A 137 -25.27 26.10 10.96
CA LEU A 137 -24.28 25.15 10.46
C LEU A 137 -24.84 24.29 9.33
N GLN A 138 -26.11 23.86 9.43
CA GLN A 138 -26.78 23.14 8.34
C GLN A 138 -26.88 24.01 7.08
N GLU A 139 -27.27 25.28 7.23
CA GLU A 139 -27.31 26.23 6.11
C GLU A 139 -25.93 26.46 5.49
N MET A 140 -24.90 26.61 6.33
CA MET A 140 -23.52 26.78 5.88
C MET A 140 -23.06 25.59 5.04
N LEU A 141 -23.33 24.36 5.51
CA LEU A 141 -23.01 23.14 4.77
C LEU A 141 -23.79 23.05 3.46
N TYR A 142 -25.09 23.36 3.47
CA TYR A 142 -25.91 23.39 2.27
C TYR A 142 -25.39 24.40 1.23
N LYS A 143 -25.06 25.62 1.65
CA LYS A 143 -24.47 26.66 0.78
C LYS A 143 -23.14 26.19 0.20
N ARG A 144 -22.29 25.52 0.99
CA ARG A 144 -21.03 24.94 0.52
C ARG A 144 -21.25 23.86 -0.53
N PHE A 145 -22.06 22.84 -0.24
CA PHE A 145 -22.32 21.73 -1.18
C PHE A 145 -22.97 22.22 -2.48
N THR A 146 -23.95 23.11 -2.39
CA THR A 146 -24.57 23.69 -3.59
C THR A 146 -23.62 24.60 -4.36
N GLY A 147 -22.69 25.29 -3.69
CA GLY A 147 -21.63 26.06 -4.33
C GLY A 147 -20.68 25.18 -5.13
N ILE A 148 -20.24 24.04 -4.57
CA ILE A 148 -19.40 23.04 -5.25
C ILE A 148 -20.15 22.46 -6.46
N ALA A 149 -21.40 22.00 -6.27
CA ALA A 149 -22.21 21.43 -7.35
C ALA A 149 -22.47 22.41 -8.50
N LYS A 150 -22.48 23.72 -8.22
CA LYS A 150 -22.64 24.80 -9.21
C LYS A 150 -21.32 25.26 -9.82
N GLY A 151 -20.17 24.69 -9.43
CA GLY A 151 -18.84 25.13 -9.86
C GLY A 151 -18.46 26.53 -9.38
N LYS A 152 -19.08 27.02 -8.29
CA LYS A 152 -18.79 28.33 -7.70
C LYS A 152 -17.75 28.27 -6.58
N ILE A 153 -17.50 27.07 -6.07
CA ILE A 153 -16.54 26.78 -5.00
C ILE A 153 -15.75 25.57 -5.48
N ASP A 154 -14.43 25.63 -5.38
CA ASP A 154 -13.59 24.48 -5.71
C ASP A 154 -13.85 23.32 -4.72
N PRO A 155 -13.91 22.07 -5.21
CA PRO A 155 -13.99 20.93 -4.32
C PRO A 155 -12.77 20.88 -3.41
N PRO A 156 -12.90 20.31 -2.19
CA PRO A 156 -11.74 20.06 -1.34
C PRO A 156 -10.79 19.05 -2.00
N ALA A 157 -9.58 18.91 -1.46
CA ALA A 157 -8.73 17.78 -1.78
C ALA A 157 -9.50 16.45 -1.59
N GLU A 158 -9.17 15.42 -2.37
CA GLU A 158 -9.95 14.19 -2.42
C GLU A 158 -10.06 13.50 -1.05
N LEU A 159 -8.94 13.40 -0.34
CA LEU A 159 -8.88 12.91 1.04
C LEU A 159 -9.73 13.74 2.03
N ASP A 160 -10.08 14.98 1.70
CA ASP A 160 -10.88 15.87 2.53
C ASP A 160 -12.37 15.94 2.13
N SER A 161 -12.76 15.20 1.09
CA SER A 161 -14.13 15.18 0.56
C SER A 161 -15.22 14.85 1.60
N HIS A 162 -14.89 14.05 2.61
CA HIS A 162 -15.81 13.64 3.67
C HIS A 162 -15.70 14.44 4.97
N ALA A 163 -14.89 15.50 5.01
CA ALA A 163 -14.71 16.34 6.20
C ALA A 163 -16.03 16.78 6.85
N PRO A 164 -17.06 17.26 6.10
CA PRO A 164 -18.32 17.68 6.72
C PRO A 164 -19.03 16.57 7.49
N LEU A 165 -19.11 15.36 6.93
CA LEU A 165 -19.80 14.24 7.55
C LEU A 165 -19.02 13.68 8.74
N ILE A 166 -17.69 13.61 8.64
CA ILE A 166 -16.83 13.21 9.76
C ILE A 166 -16.99 14.19 10.91
N ARG A 167 -16.93 15.50 10.64
CA ARG A 167 -17.13 16.53 11.66
C ARG A 167 -18.50 16.47 12.31
N ALA A 168 -19.56 16.24 11.53
CA ALA A 168 -20.91 16.06 12.07
C ALA A 168 -21.00 14.85 13.01
N LYS A 169 -20.42 13.71 12.60
CA LYS A 169 -20.36 12.49 13.44
C LYS A 169 -19.56 12.72 14.72
N ILE A 170 -18.40 13.38 14.65
CA ILE A 170 -17.57 13.70 15.82
C ILE A 170 -18.32 14.65 16.76
N SER A 171 -18.97 15.68 16.24
CA SER A 171 -19.76 16.63 17.05
C SER A 171 -20.86 15.90 17.84
N ALA A 172 -21.55 14.96 17.18
CA ALA A 172 -22.55 14.11 17.85
C ALA A 172 -21.92 13.20 18.91
N LEU A 173 -20.77 12.60 18.64
CA LEU A 173 -20.06 11.74 19.60
C LEU A 173 -19.55 12.52 20.82
N LEU A 174 -19.04 13.74 20.63
CA LEU A 174 -18.61 14.63 21.71
C LEU A 174 -19.79 15.04 22.60
N CYS A 175 -20.91 15.43 21.97
CA CYS A 175 -22.16 15.71 22.65
C CYS A 175 -22.64 14.52 23.50
N LEU A 176 -22.61 13.31 22.95
CA LEU A 176 -22.98 12.08 23.67
C LEU A 176 -22.01 11.75 24.81
N LEU A 177 -20.71 11.98 24.61
CA LEU A 177 -19.67 11.75 25.63
C LEU A 177 -19.86 12.70 26.83
N ASP A 178 -20.34 13.91 26.57
CA ASP A 178 -20.72 14.92 27.58
C ASP A 178 -22.12 14.68 28.18
N GLY A 179 -22.78 13.55 27.83
CA GLY A 179 -24.10 13.19 28.35
C GLY A 179 -25.26 14.05 27.83
N ARG A 180 -25.03 14.82 26.77
CA ARG A 180 -26.03 15.65 26.09
C ARG A 180 -26.62 14.92 24.87
N THR A 181 -27.72 15.45 24.37
CA THR A 181 -28.39 14.97 23.14
C THR A 181 -28.60 16.08 22.10
N THR A 182 -28.16 17.30 22.42
CA THR A 182 -28.26 18.48 21.55
C THR A 182 -26.86 18.92 21.19
N VAL A 183 -26.52 18.87 19.89
CA VAL A 183 -25.22 19.31 19.38
C VAL A 183 -25.17 20.84 19.38
N THR A 184 -24.05 21.38 19.84
CA THR A 184 -23.79 22.83 19.95
C THR A 184 -22.72 23.28 18.96
N HIS A 185 -22.51 24.59 18.84
CA HIS A 185 -21.40 25.16 18.07
C HIS A 185 -20.04 24.72 18.63
N GLU A 186 -19.91 24.60 19.95
CA GLU A 186 -18.67 24.15 20.60
C GLU A 186 -18.31 22.72 20.18
N ASP A 187 -19.29 21.82 20.11
CA ASP A 187 -19.06 20.45 19.62
C ASP A 187 -18.53 20.46 18.16
N TRP A 188 -19.04 21.37 17.33
CA TRP A 188 -18.59 21.55 15.95
C TRP A 188 -17.17 22.13 15.87
N GLU A 189 -16.83 23.09 16.73
CA GLU A 189 -15.47 23.65 16.83
C GLU A 189 -14.47 22.58 17.29
N LEU A 190 -14.79 21.82 18.34
CA LEU A 190 -13.98 20.69 18.83
C LEU A 190 -13.82 19.60 17.77
N SER A 191 -14.86 19.32 16.98
CA SER A 191 -14.74 18.41 15.83
C SER A 191 -13.72 18.90 14.79
N GLY A 192 -13.55 20.23 14.67
CA GLY A 192 -12.54 20.85 13.82
C GLY A 192 -11.13 20.53 14.30
N VAL A 193 -10.87 20.64 15.61
CA VAL A 193 -9.57 20.28 16.22
C VAL A 193 -9.22 18.81 15.97
N MET A 194 -10.19 17.91 16.14
CA MET A 194 -9.99 16.48 15.84
C MET A 194 -9.72 16.23 14.35
N TRP A 195 -10.42 16.95 13.47
CA TRP A 195 -10.23 16.85 12.03
C TRP A 195 -8.84 17.34 11.60
N GLU A 196 -8.42 18.51 12.09
CA GLU A 196 -7.08 19.08 11.83
C GLU A 196 -5.97 18.15 12.29
N THR A 197 -6.13 17.54 13.48
CA THR A 197 -5.21 16.51 13.98
C THR A 197 -5.13 15.33 13.01
N SER A 198 -6.28 14.86 12.51
CA SER A 198 -6.33 13.78 11.52
C SER A 198 -5.67 14.14 10.20
N CYS A 199 -5.86 15.37 9.71
CA CYS A 199 -5.15 15.86 8.53
C CYS A 199 -3.63 15.85 8.75
N ALA A 200 -3.16 16.38 9.89
CA ALA A 200 -1.74 16.41 10.22
C ALA A 200 -1.12 14.99 10.30
N VAL A 201 -1.84 14.03 10.88
CA VAL A 201 -1.40 12.62 10.92
C VAL A 201 -1.29 12.04 9.51
N ARG A 202 -2.28 12.27 8.64
CA ARG A 202 -2.21 11.81 7.23
C ARG A 202 -1.04 12.43 6.48
N SER A 203 -0.84 13.74 6.61
CA SER A 203 0.30 14.43 5.99
C SER A 203 1.63 13.83 6.46
N ASN A 204 1.78 13.57 7.75
CA ASN A 204 2.98 12.93 8.30
C ASN A 204 3.18 11.51 7.77
N VAL A 205 2.11 10.72 7.63
CA VAL A 205 2.20 9.38 7.04
C VAL A 205 2.69 9.47 5.60
N LEU A 206 2.09 10.34 4.77
CA LEU A 206 2.47 10.49 3.37
C LEU A 206 3.92 10.95 3.21
N GLU A 207 4.35 11.93 4.00
CA GLU A 207 5.73 12.44 4.01
C GLU A 207 6.73 11.33 4.36
N ARG A 208 6.52 10.61 5.46
CA ARG A 208 7.40 9.50 5.88
C ARG A 208 7.47 8.37 4.86
N ASN A 209 6.36 8.09 4.17
CA ASN A 209 6.34 7.10 3.10
C ASN A 209 7.14 7.55 1.88
N ALA A 210 7.00 8.81 1.48
CA ALA A 210 7.76 9.38 0.39
C ALA A 210 9.27 9.37 0.69
N GLU A 211 9.68 9.76 1.90
CA GLU A 211 11.07 9.68 2.36
C GLU A 211 11.61 8.25 2.33
N ALA A 212 10.88 7.30 2.92
CA ALA A 212 11.28 5.90 2.95
C ALA A 212 11.36 5.29 1.54
N GLN A 213 10.50 5.72 0.62
CA GLN A 213 10.53 5.28 -0.78
C GLN A 213 11.77 5.84 -1.50
N ALA A 214 12.05 7.14 -1.34
CA ALA A 214 13.24 7.76 -1.92
C ALA A 214 14.54 7.10 -1.43
N GLU A 215 14.64 6.80 -0.13
CA GLU A 215 15.79 6.08 0.43
C GLU A 215 15.96 4.68 -0.18
N ARG A 216 14.86 3.94 -0.36
CA ARG A 216 14.87 2.60 -0.98
C ARG A 216 15.33 2.66 -2.43
N GLU A 217 14.84 3.64 -3.19
CA GLU A 217 15.21 3.86 -4.59
C GLU A 217 16.68 4.26 -4.75
N GLU A 218 17.18 5.14 -3.88
CA GLU A 218 18.59 5.51 -3.86
C GLU A 218 19.48 4.31 -3.56
N MET A 219 19.12 3.52 -2.54
CA MET A 219 19.86 2.30 -2.17
C MET A 219 19.81 1.24 -3.28
N ALA A 220 18.69 1.10 -3.98
CA ALA A 220 18.56 0.21 -5.13
C ALA A 220 19.46 0.66 -6.29
N THR A 221 19.44 1.96 -6.61
CA THR A 221 20.30 2.56 -7.65
C THR A 221 21.78 2.36 -7.34
N ARG A 222 22.21 2.66 -6.11
CA ARG A 222 23.60 2.45 -5.66
C ARG A 222 24.03 0.99 -5.80
N LYS A 223 23.16 0.02 -5.43
CA LYS A 223 23.43 -1.42 -5.60
C LYS A 223 23.52 -1.83 -7.07
N ALA A 224 22.67 -1.27 -7.93
CA ALA A 224 22.68 -1.54 -9.36
C ALA A 224 23.98 -1.06 -10.02
N VAL A 225 24.41 0.17 -9.74
CA VAL A 225 25.67 0.75 -10.23
C VAL A 225 26.88 -0.09 -9.79
N GLU A 226 26.94 -0.49 -8.51
CA GLU A 226 28.05 -1.34 -8.03
C GLU A 226 28.03 -2.72 -8.67
N ARG A 227 26.85 -3.31 -8.91
CA ARG A 227 26.72 -4.58 -9.65
C ARG A 227 27.23 -4.45 -11.08
N GLU A 228 26.84 -3.40 -11.79
CA GLU A 228 27.28 -3.14 -13.16
C GLU A 228 28.80 -2.92 -13.22
N ARG A 229 29.36 -2.12 -12.30
CA ARG A 229 30.80 -1.92 -12.16
C ARG A 229 31.54 -3.25 -11.95
N ARG A 230 31.01 -4.16 -11.13
CA ARG A 230 31.59 -5.50 -10.92
C ARG A 230 31.54 -6.36 -12.19
N LEU A 231 30.41 -6.35 -12.90
CA LEU A 231 30.26 -7.08 -14.17
C LEU A 231 31.22 -6.54 -15.24
N GLN A 232 31.35 -5.21 -15.33
CA GLN A 232 32.28 -4.57 -16.25
C GLN A 232 33.74 -4.90 -15.90
N LEU A 233 34.12 -4.87 -14.62
CA LEU A 233 35.45 -5.30 -14.18
C LEU A 233 35.71 -6.78 -14.47
N ALA A 234 34.71 -7.65 -14.31
CA ALA A 234 34.81 -9.06 -14.68
C ALA A 234 35.00 -9.24 -16.20
N ARG A 235 34.21 -8.52 -17.02
CA ARG A 235 34.36 -8.52 -18.49
C ARG A 235 35.74 -8.01 -18.91
N ASN A 236 36.19 -6.90 -18.34
CA ASN A 236 37.51 -6.32 -18.61
C ASN A 236 38.67 -7.21 -18.13
N ARG A 237 38.46 -8.11 -17.17
CA ARG A 237 39.46 -9.13 -16.78
C ARG A 237 39.42 -10.34 -17.71
N ALA A 238 38.22 -10.71 -18.18
CA ALA A 238 38.02 -11.81 -19.12
C ALA A 238 38.58 -11.47 -20.51
N GLU A 239 38.41 -10.24 -21.02
CA GLU A 239 38.87 -9.83 -22.37
C GLU A 239 40.38 -10.02 -22.60
N PRO A 240 41.31 -9.55 -21.72
CA PRO A 240 42.73 -9.81 -21.89
C PRO A 240 43.09 -11.28 -21.76
N ASN A 241 42.38 -12.04 -20.93
CA ASN A 241 42.60 -13.48 -20.77
C ASN A 241 42.08 -14.26 -21.97
N LEU A 242 40.96 -13.83 -22.58
CA LEU A 242 40.37 -14.39 -23.78
C LEU A 242 41.34 -14.26 -24.96
N LYS A 243 41.85 -13.05 -25.22
CA LYS A 243 42.81 -12.83 -26.30
C LYS A 243 44.10 -13.62 -26.08
N LYS A 244 44.65 -13.61 -24.86
CA LYS A 244 45.85 -14.40 -24.52
C LYS A 244 45.61 -15.91 -24.62
N ALA A 245 44.41 -16.38 -24.29
CA ALA A 245 44.01 -17.78 -24.43
C ALA A 245 43.89 -18.16 -25.92
N ALA A 246 43.26 -17.32 -26.74
CA ALA A 246 43.16 -17.51 -28.19
C ALA A 246 44.54 -17.55 -28.86
N GLU A 247 45.42 -16.60 -28.53
CA GLU A 247 46.82 -16.59 -28.99
C GLU A 247 47.60 -17.84 -28.52
N ALA A 248 47.33 -18.33 -27.30
CA ALA A 248 47.98 -19.53 -26.78
C ALA A 248 47.49 -20.80 -27.49
N ILE A 249 46.17 -20.90 -27.76
CA ILE A 249 45.57 -21.96 -28.55
C ILE A 249 46.17 -21.98 -29.96
N ALA A 250 46.14 -20.84 -30.66
CA ALA A 250 46.66 -20.71 -32.00
C ALA A 250 48.14 -21.09 -32.08
N ARG A 251 48.97 -20.59 -31.16
CA ARG A 251 50.40 -20.98 -31.07
C ARG A 251 50.59 -22.48 -30.89
N GLN A 252 49.77 -23.11 -30.07
CA GLN A 252 49.87 -24.55 -29.81
C GLN A 252 49.47 -25.36 -31.06
N VAL A 253 48.37 -24.99 -31.71
CA VAL A 253 47.87 -25.66 -32.92
C VAL A 253 48.83 -25.48 -34.09
N HIS A 254 49.34 -24.27 -34.35
CA HIS A 254 50.37 -23.99 -35.37
C HIS A 254 51.68 -24.74 -35.13
N LYS A 255 52.02 -25.04 -33.87
CA LYS A 255 53.24 -25.78 -33.53
C LYS A 255 53.13 -27.29 -33.78
N SER A 256 52.01 -27.92 -33.42
CA SER A 256 51.88 -29.40 -33.48
C SER A 256 50.89 -29.92 -34.51
N GLY A 257 50.22 -29.04 -35.25
CA GLY A 257 49.44 -29.34 -36.45
C GLY A 257 48.03 -29.92 -36.23
N ARG A 258 47.78 -30.68 -35.15
CA ARG A 258 46.43 -31.20 -34.84
C ARG A 258 46.23 -31.33 -33.35
N PHE A 259 45.10 -30.82 -32.84
CA PHE A 259 44.67 -31.04 -31.47
C PHE A 259 43.21 -31.47 -31.37
N THR A 260 42.92 -32.35 -30.41
CA THR A 260 41.54 -32.57 -29.96
C THR A 260 41.19 -31.56 -28.86
N PRO A 261 39.90 -31.18 -28.69
CA PRO A 261 39.48 -30.17 -27.73
C PRO A 261 39.99 -30.44 -26.30
N GLY A 262 39.84 -31.68 -25.80
CA GLY A 262 40.29 -32.05 -24.46
C GLY A 262 41.82 -31.96 -24.27
N LYS A 263 42.61 -32.34 -25.28
CA LYS A 263 44.08 -32.21 -25.21
C LYS A 263 44.51 -30.74 -25.26
N LEU A 264 43.84 -29.93 -26.06
CA LEU A 264 44.12 -28.51 -26.19
C LEU A 264 43.77 -27.75 -24.90
N LYS A 265 42.59 -28.00 -24.32
CA LYS A 265 42.16 -27.42 -23.03
C LYS A 265 43.14 -27.76 -21.91
N ASN A 266 43.61 -29.01 -21.85
CA ASN A 266 44.58 -29.45 -20.85
C ASN A 266 45.97 -28.81 -21.00
N ALA A 267 46.33 -28.35 -22.21
CA ALA A 267 47.61 -27.67 -22.45
C ALA A 267 47.62 -26.21 -21.96
N LEU A 268 46.46 -25.62 -21.65
CA LEU A 268 46.33 -24.25 -21.17
C LEU A 268 46.46 -24.15 -19.64
N ASN A 269 46.84 -22.97 -19.15
CA ASN A 269 46.83 -22.67 -17.71
C ASN A 269 45.39 -22.55 -17.16
N SER A 270 45.20 -22.55 -15.83
CA SER A 270 43.86 -22.54 -15.25
C SER A 270 43.01 -21.35 -15.72
N GLY A 271 43.57 -20.13 -15.76
CA GLY A 271 42.84 -18.93 -16.18
C GLY A 271 42.43 -18.91 -17.66
N HIS A 272 43.22 -19.53 -18.54
CA HIS A 272 42.86 -19.67 -19.96
C HIS A 272 41.84 -20.81 -20.20
N ARG A 273 41.81 -21.83 -19.33
CA ARG A 273 40.80 -22.91 -19.41
C ARG A 273 39.38 -22.42 -19.10
N GLU A 274 39.26 -21.38 -18.29
CA GLU A 274 37.98 -20.77 -17.91
C GLU A 274 37.27 -20.10 -19.09
N VAL A 275 38.02 -19.64 -20.10
CA VAL A 275 37.52 -18.96 -21.31
C VAL A 275 37.80 -19.76 -22.59
N PHE A 276 37.95 -21.08 -22.46
CA PHE A 276 38.46 -21.95 -23.54
C PHE A 276 37.55 -21.96 -24.77
N ASP A 277 36.24 -22.05 -24.56
CA ASP A 277 35.28 -22.21 -25.64
C ASP A 277 35.15 -20.88 -26.41
N GLU A 278 35.09 -19.73 -25.71
CA GLU A 278 35.11 -18.41 -26.37
C GLU A 278 36.45 -18.13 -27.07
N ALA A 279 37.57 -18.61 -26.53
CA ALA A 279 38.89 -18.43 -27.13
C ALA A 279 39.06 -19.24 -28.42
N LEU A 280 38.39 -20.39 -28.54
CA LEU A 280 38.35 -21.19 -29.78
C LEU A 280 37.57 -20.49 -30.89
N GLU A 281 36.43 -19.90 -30.54
CA GLU A 281 35.63 -19.09 -31.48
C GLU A 281 36.45 -17.90 -31.96
N TYR A 282 37.04 -17.13 -31.04
CA TYR A 282 37.90 -15.99 -31.39
C TYR A 282 39.07 -16.40 -32.31
N ALA A 283 39.78 -17.49 -31.99
CA ALA A 283 40.90 -17.95 -32.81
C ALA A 283 40.45 -18.47 -34.19
N SER A 284 39.22 -18.98 -34.32
CA SER A 284 38.65 -19.42 -35.59
C SER A 284 38.21 -18.23 -36.45
N ASP A 285 37.59 -17.23 -35.82
CA ASP A 285 37.13 -15.99 -36.49
C ASP A 285 38.30 -15.16 -37.03
N GLU A 286 39.42 -15.10 -36.30
CA GLU A 286 40.67 -14.47 -36.76
C GLU A 286 41.41 -15.32 -37.82
N GLY A 287 40.89 -16.51 -38.17
CA GLY A 287 41.49 -17.40 -39.14
C GLY A 287 42.79 -18.07 -38.67
N TRP A 288 43.09 -18.06 -37.37
CA TRP A 288 44.30 -18.66 -36.81
C TRP A 288 44.20 -20.17 -36.70
N ILE A 289 43.00 -20.72 -36.53
CA ILE A 289 42.73 -22.16 -36.50
C ILE A 289 41.53 -22.51 -37.37
N ILE A 290 41.41 -23.77 -37.77
CA ILE A 290 40.26 -24.34 -38.47
C ILE A 290 39.80 -25.58 -37.71
N SER A 291 38.48 -25.74 -37.58
CA SER A 291 37.87 -26.96 -37.02
C SER A 291 37.50 -27.92 -38.16
N ASP A 292 37.96 -29.17 -38.05
CA ASP A 292 37.59 -30.26 -38.96
C ASP A 292 37.53 -31.58 -38.19
N ASP A 293 36.47 -32.36 -38.43
CA ASP A 293 36.21 -33.69 -37.82
C ASP A 293 36.50 -33.77 -36.30
N GLY A 294 36.01 -32.78 -35.54
CA GLY A 294 36.17 -32.74 -34.08
C GLY A 294 37.61 -32.47 -33.59
N ALA A 295 38.49 -31.99 -34.47
CA ALA A 295 39.84 -31.55 -34.16
C ALA A 295 40.14 -30.15 -34.71
N PHE A 296 41.18 -29.51 -34.18
CA PHE A 296 41.64 -28.19 -34.59
C PHE A 296 42.98 -28.28 -35.32
N PHE A 297 43.08 -27.55 -36.42
CA PHE A 297 44.22 -27.46 -37.33
C PHE A 297 44.67 -26.00 -37.50
N PRO A 298 45.93 -25.75 -37.92
CA PRO A 298 46.41 -24.41 -38.22
C PRO A 298 45.56 -23.77 -39.32
N GLY A 299 45.09 -22.55 -39.07
CA GLY A 299 44.41 -21.73 -40.06
C GLY A 299 45.40 -21.02 -40.99
N PRO A 300 44.89 -20.33 -42.02
CA PRO A 300 45.70 -19.60 -43.00
C PRO A 300 46.45 -18.40 -42.37
N GLU A 301 45.91 -17.81 -41.31
CA GLU A 301 46.50 -16.68 -40.61
C GLU A 301 47.31 -17.13 -39.41
N LYS A 302 48.30 -16.32 -39.00
CA LYS A 302 49.10 -16.55 -37.79
C LYS A 302 48.68 -15.59 -36.67
N PRO A 303 48.69 -16.06 -35.41
CA PRO A 303 48.41 -15.22 -34.24
C PRO A 303 49.45 -14.12 -34.00
#